data_AF-A0AA40DMP4-F1
#
_entry.id   AF-A0AA40DMP4-F1
#
_cell.length_a   1.000
_cell.length_b   1.000
_cell.length_c   1.000
_cell.angle_alpha   90.00
_cell.angle_beta   90.00
_cell.angle_gamma   90.00
#
_symmetry.space_group_name_H-M   'P 1'
#
loop_
_entity.id
_entity.type
_entity.pdbx_description
1 polymer ?
#
loop_
_entity_poly.entity_id
_entity_poly.type
_entity_poly.pdbx_seq_one_letter_code
_entity_poly.pdbx_strand_id
1 'polypeptide(L)' 'QYPVDIIDIHGLNGHPFNTWTHENGTLWLRDLLPGHLPGCRVYTYGYPSDVFSKS' A
#
# COMPACT_ATOMS: atom_id res chain seq x y z
N GLN A 1 8.92 15.82 -13.64
CA GLN A 1 7.80 14.86 -13.66
C GLN A 1 8.40 13.49 -13.91
N TYR A 2 8.20 12.54 -13.00
CA TYR A 2 8.73 11.18 -13.13
C TYR A 2 7.54 10.24 -13.29
N PRO A 3 7.13 9.92 -14.52
CA PRO A 3 5.98 9.05 -14.75
C PRO A 3 6.37 7.62 -14.34
N VAL A 4 6.04 7.26 -13.10
CA VAL A 4 6.21 5.92 -12.55
C VAL A 4 4.91 5.47 -11.93
N ASP A 5 4.60 4.20 -12.13
CA ASP A 5 3.46 3.53 -11.53
C ASP A 5 3.96 2.67 -10.37
N ILE A 6 3.33 2.84 -9.22
CA ILE A 6 3.69 2.17 -7.98
C ILE A 6 2.47 1.35 -7.58
N ILE A 7 2.65 0.03 -7.47
CA ILE A 7 1.61 -0.89 -7.03
C ILE A 7 2.03 -1.44 -5.68
N ASP A 8 1.29 -1.06 -4.64
CA ASP A 8 1.45 -1.63 -3.32
C ASP A 8 0.69 -2.97 -3.23
N ILE A 9 1.32 -3.95 -2.57
CA ILE A 9 0.80 -5.31 -2.43
C ILE A 9 1.05 -5.75 -0.99
N HIS A 10 -0.01 -6.03 -0.24
CA HIS A 10 0.12 -6.41 1.17
C HIS A 10 0.72 -7.83 1.34
N GLY A 11 1.30 -8.08 2.50
CA GLY A 11 1.85 -9.38 2.87
C GLY A 11 0.80 -10.36 3.40
N LEU A 12 1.28 -11.53 3.85
CA LEU A 12 0.48 -12.55 4.53
C LEU A 12 -0.26 -11.96 5.74
N ASN A 13 -1.53 -12.32 5.90
CA ASN A 13 -2.44 -11.77 6.92
C ASN A 13 -2.57 -10.23 6.90
N GLY A 14 -2.18 -9.58 5.81
CA GLY A 14 -2.29 -8.14 5.63
C GLY A 14 -3.65 -7.73 5.05
N HIS A 15 -4.04 -6.47 5.27
CA HIS A 15 -5.18 -5.86 4.59
C HIS A 15 -4.65 -4.79 3.62
N PRO A 16 -5.14 -4.74 2.36
CA PRO A 16 -4.59 -3.87 1.32
C PRO A 16 -4.44 -2.41 1.74
N PHE A 17 -5.35 -1.86 2.54
CA PHE A 17 -5.24 -0.47 3.01
C PHE A 17 -4.62 -0.35 4.41
N ASN A 18 -4.93 -1.26 5.34
CA ASN A 18 -4.53 -1.09 6.74
C ASN A 18 -3.02 -1.31 6.88
N THR A 19 -2.44 -2.19 6.05
CA THR A 19 -1.00 -2.43 6.02
C THR A 19 -0.19 -1.16 5.73
N TRP A 20 -0.74 -0.21 4.97
CA TRP A 20 -0.06 1.03 4.59
C TRP A 20 -0.62 2.28 5.28
N THR A 21 -1.62 2.12 6.16
CA THR A 21 -2.25 3.24 6.86
C THR A 21 -1.66 3.38 8.25
N HIS A 22 -1.06 4.53 8.54
CA HIS A 22 -0.62 4.87 9.88
C HIS A 22 -1.83 5.10 10.81
N GLU A 23 -1.65 4.99 12.12
CA GLU A 23 -2.72 5.11 13.13
C GLU A 23 -3.47 6.46 13.08
N ASN A 24 -2.84 7.50 12.54
CA ASN A 24 -3.44 8.81 12.32
C ASN A 24 -4.33 8.89 11.05
N GLY A 25 -4.52 7.78 10.33
CA GLY A 25 -5.29 7.69 9.10
C GLY A 25 -4.53 8.00 7.80
N THR A 26 -3.23 8.30 7.87
CA THR A 26 -2.41 8.58 6.67
C THR A 26 -2.05 7.30 5.92
N LEU A 27 -2.48 7.19 4.66
CA LEU A 27 -2.09 6.11 3.75
C LEU A 27 -0.79 6.50 3.03
N TRP A 28 0.36 6.22 3.65
CA TRP A 28 1.60 6.96 3.38
C TRP A 28 2.09 6.89 1.92
N LEU A 29 1.95 5.74 1.26
CA LEU A 29 2.32 5.59 -0.16
C LEU A 29 1.48 6.49 -1.06
N ARG A 30 0.16 6.56 -0.85
CA ARG A 30 -0.73 7.41 -1.65
C ARG A 30 -0.62 8.88 -1.28
N ASP A 31 -0.57 9.17 0.02
CA ASP A 31 -0.76 10.53 0.54
C ASP A 31 0.54 11.34 0.58
N LEU A 32 1.70 10.69 0.77
CA LEU A 32 2.99 11.39 0.97
C LEU A 32 3.92 11.25 -0.24
N LEU A 33 3.96 10.08 -0.89
CA LEU A 33 4.91 9.81 -1.97
C LEU A 33 4.80 10.77 -3.17
N PRO A 34 3.60 11.20 -3.62
CA PRO A 34 3.50 12.17 -4.71
C PRO A 34 4.17 13.51 -4.44
N GLY A 35 4.32 13.90 -3.16
CA GLY A 35 5.06 15.09 -2.75
C GLY A 35 6.58 14.98 -2.96
N HIS A 36 7.11 13.75 -2.90
CA HIS A 36 8.53 13.46 -3.13
C HIS A 36 8.83 13.01 -4.55
N LEU A 37 7.84 12.43 -5.25
CA LEU A 37 7.97 11.93 -6.61
C LEU A 37 6.86 12.49 -7.51
N PRO A 38 6.96 13.77 -7.92
CA PRO A 38 5.89 14.43 -8.67
C PRO A 38 5.59 13.74 -10.01
N GLY A 39 4.32 13.33 -10.17
CA GLY A 39 3.82 12.63 -11.35
C GLY A 39 3.69 11.11 -11.18
N CYS A 40 4.06 10.54 -10.03
CA CYS A 40 3.81 9.13 -9.76
C CYS A 40 2.31 8.84 -9.59
N ARG A 41 1.88 7.65 -10.00
CA ARG A 41 0.55 7.11 -9.70
C ARG A 41 0.70 5.94 -8.74
N VAL A 42 -0.13 5.93 -7.69
CA VAL A 42 -0.09 4.92 -6.65
C VAL A 42 -1.38 4.12 -6.70
N TYR A 43 -1.23 2.80 -6.79
CA TYR A 43 -2.31 1.83 -6.80
C TYR A 43 -2.14 0.84 -5.65
N THR A 44 -3.25 0.38 -5.11
CA THR A 44 -3.27 -0.64 -4.06
C THR A 44 -3.92 -1.90 -4.61
N TYR A 45 -3.25 -3.05 -4.48
CA TYR A 45 -3.78 -4.35 -4.89
C TYR A 45 -3.92 -5.29 -3.69
N GLY A 46 -5.13 -5.80 -3.52
CA GLY A 46 -5.48 -6.78 -2.50
C GLY A 46 -5.66 -8.19 -3.06
N TYR A 47 -5.18 -9.21 -2.34
CA TYR A 47 -5.46 -10.61 -2.63
C TYR A 47 -5.80 -11.38 -1.34
N PRO A 48 -6.51 -12.52 -1.40
CA PRO A 48 -6.72 -13.36 -0.23
C PRO A 48 -5.38 -13.86 0.32
N SER A 49 -4.92 -13.27 1.44
CA SER A 49 -3.60 -13.54 2.03
C SER A 49 -3.67 -14.22 3.40
N ASP A 50 -4.86 -14.65 3.82
CA ASP A 50 -5.06 -15.28 5.12
C ASP A 50 -4.33 -16.62 5.18
N VAL A 51 -3.44 -16.76 6.15
CA VAL A 51 -2.70 -17.99 6.42
C VAL A 51 -3.17 -18.57 7.74
N PHE A 52 -3.92 -19.67 7.66
CA PHE A 52 -4.29 -20.46 8.81
C PHE A 52 -3.17 -21.46 9.13
N SER A 53 -2.38 -21.18 10.16
CA SER A 53 -1.53 -22.22 10.76
C SER A 53 -2.37 -23.03 11.75
N LYS A 54 -2.59 -24.32 11.46
CA LYS A 54 -2.95 -25.30 12.49
C LYS A 54 -1.65 -25.92 12.97
N SER A 55 -1.17 -25.46 14.13
CA SER A 55 -0.26 -26.21 14.99
C SER A 55 -1.03 -27.28 15.74
#